data_AF-A0A550CAG7-F1
#
_entry.id   AF-A0A550CAG7-F1
#
_cell.length_a   1.000
_cell.length_b   1.000
_cell.length_c   1.000
_cell.angle_alpha   90.00
_cell.angle_beta   90.00
_cell.angle_gamma   90.00
#
_symmetry.space_group_name_H-M   'P 1'
#
loop_
_entity.id
_entity.type
_entity.pdbx_description
1 polymer ?
#
loop_
_entity_poly.entity_id
_entity_poly.type
_entity_poly.pdbx_seq_one_letter_code
_entity_poly.pdbx_strand_id
1 'polypeptide(L)'
;MDAAELARWTRFAAKGGIGRCTAVQDCVAQSSEDLMFLKDDEITVLMQLPEQDALYLGYCEGVVGRFRGEFVHFHSKLKRPVMTKRSSVHSSNSPDKAICIYKPAHTIP
;
A
#
# COMPACT_ATOMS: atom_id res chain seq x y z
N MET A 1 2.07 5.18 -10.29
CA MET A 1 2.13 5.31 -8.82
C MET A 1 2.89 6.59 -8.51
N ASP A 2 2.33 7.52 -7.73
CA ASP A 2 3.01 8.79 -7.43
C ASP A 2 4.07 8.63 -6.31
N ALA A 3 5.11 9.47 -6.30
CA ALA A 3 6.21 9.40 -5.33
C ALA A 3 5.72 9.56 -3.88
N ALA A 4 4.71 10.40 -3.66
CA ALA A 4 4.09 10.58 -2.35
C ALA A 4 3.34 9.33 -1.87
N GLU A 5 2.73 8.58 -2.79
CA GLU A 5 2.06 7.31 -2.49
C GLU A 5 3.09 6.22 -2.19
N LEU A 6 4.15 6.12 -3.00
CA LEU A 6 5.24 5.18 -2.78
C LEU A 6 5.88 5.38 -1.39
N ALA A 7 6.15 6.63 -1.00
CA ALA A 7 6.68 6.95 0.32
C ALA A 7 5.72 6.54 1.45
N ARG A 8 4.40 6.69 1.24
CA ARG A 8 3.39 6.26 2.21
C ARG A 8 3.36 4.74 2.35
N TRP A 9 3.40 4.02 1.24
CA TRP A 9 3.43 2.55 1.22
C TRP A 9 4.71 1.99 1.85
N THR A 10 5.85 2.60 1.55
CA THR A 10 7.15 2.23 2.15
C THR A 10 7.12 2.37 3.68
N ARG A 11 6.58 3.49 4.19
CA ARG A 11 6.40 3.69 5.64
C ARG A 11 5.42 2.71 6.26
N PHE A 12 4.39 2.29 5.52
CA PHE A 12 3.44 1.29 5.99
C PHE A 12 4.03 -0.12 6.00
N ALA A 13 4.84 -0.46 4.98
CA ALA A 13 5.61 -1.69 4.91
C ALA A 13 6.59 -1.82 6.09
N ALA A 14 7.28 -0.73 6.43
CA ALA A 14 8.19 -0.69 7.59
C ALA A 14 7.49 -0.98 8.94
N LYS A 15 6.15 -0.84 9.01
CA LYS A 15 5.34 -1.21 10.18
C LYS A 15 4.84 -2.66 10.15
N GLY A 16 5.18 -3.41 9.11
CA GLY A 16 4.73 -4.79 8.87
C GLY A 16 3.42 -4.91 8.10
N GLY A 17 2.92 -3.82 7.51
CA GLY A 17 1.73 -3.84 6.64
C GLY A 17 0.50 -4.49 7.27
N ILE A 18 -0.26 -5.24 6.46
CA ILE A 18 -1.35 -6.10 6.92
C ILE A 18 -0.89 -7.53 7.25
N GLY A 19 0.32 -7.89 6.86
CA GLY A 19 0.92 -9.20 7.12
C GLY A 19 2.23 -9.38 6.37
N ARG A 20 2.85 -10.54 6.55
CA ARG A 20 4.09 -10.94 5.88
C ARG A 20 3.93 -12.32 5.27
N CYS A 21 4.61 -12.54 4.15
CA CYS A 21 4.72 -13.82 3.49
C CYS A 21 6.13 -14.04 2.99
N THR A 22 6.48 -15.30 2.77
CA THR A 22 7.73 -15.71 2.15
C THR A 22 7.46 -16.28 0.78
N ALA A 23 8.22 -15.86 -0.22
CA ALA A 23 8.12 -16.40 -1.57
C ALA A 23 8.47 -17.90 -1.60
N VAL A 24 7.64 -18.71 -2.25
CA VAL A 24 7.90 -20.15 -2.38
C VAL A 24 8.63 -20.50 -3.68
N GLN A 25 8.68 -19.57 -4.63
CA GLN A 25 9.36 -19.70 -5.92
C GLN A 25 9.77 -18.32 -6.45
N ASP A 26 10.62 -18.32 -7.48
CA ASP A 26 11.00 -17.11 -8.19
C ASP A 26 9.83 -16.57 -9.01
N CYS A 27 9.66 -15.25 -8.99
CA CYS A 27 8.63 -14.53 -9.73
C CYS A 27 9.25 -13.35 -10.48
N VAL A 28 9.22 -13.42 -11.81
CA VAL A 28 9.69 -12.34 -12.69
C VAL A 28 8.53 -11.40 -13.00
N ALA A 29 8.72 -10.11 -12.74
CA ALA A 29 7.76 -9.07 -13.09
C ALA A 29 7.57 -9.01 -14.61
N GLN A 30 6.32 -9.12 -15.08
CA GLN A 30 5.99 -9.01 -16.50
C GLN A 30 5.73 -7.54 -16.91
N SER A 31 5.31 -6.73 -15.94
CA SER A 31 5.00 -5.31 -16.09
C SER A 31 5.64 -4.50 -14.96
N SER A 32 5.72 -3.17 -15.14
CA SER A 32 6.20 -2.24 -14.11
C SER A 32 5.33 -2.19 -12.84
N GLU A 33 4.13 -2.78 -12.91
CA GLU A 33 3.20 -2.88 -11.78
C GLU A 33 3.41 -4.18 -10.99
N ASP A 34 4.09 -5.18 -11.54
CA ASP A 34 4.31 -6.48 -10.90
C ASP A 34 5.49 -6.42 -9.94
N LEU A 35 5.37 -7.12 -8.80
CA LEU A 35 6.46 -7.28 -7.85
C LEU A 35 7.34 -8.44 -8.29
N MET A 36 8.62 -8.15 -8.51
CA MET A 36 9.66 -9.16 -8.66
C MET A 36 10.14 -9.60 -7.28
N PHE A 37 10.33 -10.90 -7.11
CA PHE A 37 10.89 -11.50 -5.90
C PHE A 37 11.49 -12.87 -6.23
N LEU A 38 12.46 -13.28 -5.43
CA LEU A 38 13.08 -14.60 -5.50
C LEU A 38 12.50 -15.52 -4.43
N LYS A 39 12.67 -16.82 -4.61
CA LYS A 39 12.35 -17.81 -3.60
C LYS A 39 13.03 -17.46 -2.27
N ASP A 40 12.28 -17.64 -1.19
CA ASP A 40 12.66 -17.36 0.19
C ASP A 40 12.73 -15.86 0.57
N ASP A 41 12.41 -14.94 -0.35
CA ASP A 41 12.29 -13.51 -0.03
C ASP A 41 11.10 -13.24 0.89
N GLU A 42 11.31 -12.36 1.88
CA GLU A 42 10.23 -11.86 2.74
C GLU A 42 9.53 -10.67 2.08
N ILE A 43 8.24 -10.81 1.87
CA ILE A 43 7.38 -9.79 1.26
C ILE A 43 6.42 -9.27 2.32
N THR A 44 6.37 -7.95 2.47
CA THR A 44 5.36 -7.31 3.32
C THR A 44 4.10 -7.05 2.51
N VAL A 45 2.98 -7.61 2.97
CA VAL A 45 1.69 -7.49 2.32
C VAL A 45 1.05 -6.17 2.74
N LEU A 46 0.71 -5.33 1.77
CA LEU A 46 0.16 -4.00 2.00
C LEU A 46 -1.37 -3.99 1.89
N MET A 47 -1.92 -4.61 0.85
CA MET A 47 -3.36 -4.71 0.65
C MET A 47 -3.73 -5.89 -0.28
N GLN A 48 -4.98 -6.32 -0.20
CA GLN A 48 -5.58 -7.24 -1.16
C GLN A 48 -6.36 -6.43 -2.20
N LEU A 49 -6.17 -6.72 -3.48
CA LEU A 49 -6.90 -6.04 -4.55
C LEU A 49 -8.28 -6.71 -4.70
N PRO A 50 -9.38 -5.92 -4.69
CA PRO A 50 -10.74 -6.48 -4.78
C PRO A 50 -11.12 -6.92 -6.20
N GLU A 51 -10.37 -6.49 -7.22
CA GLU A 51 -10.68 -6.75 -8.63
C GLU A 51 -10.35 -8.17 -9.07
N GLN A 52 -9.43 -8.85 -8.37
CA GLN A 52 -9.02 -10.22 -8.70
C GLN A 52 -8.75 -11.00 -7.43
N ASP A 53 -9.36 -12.18 -7.34
CA ASP A 53 -9.09 -13.12 -6.25
C ASP A 53 -7.60 -13.49 -6.24
N ALA A 54 -7.04 -13.59 -5.02
CA ALA A 54 -5.64 -13.90 -4.76
C ALA A 54 -4.60 -12.90 -5.31
N LEU A 55 -4.99 -11.68 -5.70
CA LEU A 55 -4.05 -10.61 -6.06
C LEU A 55 -3.81 -9.65 -4.88
N TYR A 56 -2.53 -9.37 -4.60
CA TYR A 56 -2.11 -8.57 -3.46
C TYR A 56 -1.10 -7.51 -3.89
N LEU A 57 -1.03 -6.41 -3.15
CA LEU A 57 0.04 -5.43 -3.24
C LEU A 57 1.09 -5.75 -2.17
N GLY A 58 2.34 -5.89 -2.58
CA GLY A 58 3.46 -6.21 -1.73
C GLY A 58 4.57 -5.16 -1.77
N TYR A 59 5.41 -5.19 -0.75
CA TYR A 59 6.66 -4.45 -0.67
C TYR A 59 7.82 -5.43 -0.46
N CYS A 60 8.82 -5.34 -1.34
CA CYS A 60 10.06 -6.10 -1.25
C CYS A 60 11.22 -5.17 -1.66
N GLU A 61 12.27 -5.08 -0.83
CA GLU A 61 13.50 -4.33 -1.11
C GLU A 61 13.36 -2.88 -1.66
N GLY A 62 12.31 -2.15 -1.26
CA GLY A 62 12.08 -0.77 -1.74
C GLY A 62 11.18 -0.68 -2.97
N VAL A 63 10.78 -1.81 -3.54
CA VAL A 63 9.85 -1.92 -4.66
C VAL A 63 8.46 -2.23 -4.14
N VAL A 64 7.45 -1.52 -4.66
CA VAL A 64 6.03 -1.81 -4.43
C VAL A 64 5.42 -2.30 -5.73
N GLY A 65 4.75 -3.45 -5.68
CA GLY A 65 4.13 -4.06 -6.85
C GLY A 65 3.07 -5.08 -6.49
N ARG A 66 2.33 -5.54 -7.49
CA ARG A 66 1.31 -6.58 -7.34
C ARG A 66 1.93 -7.97 -7.44
N PHE A 67 1.44 -8.91 -6.65
CA PHE A 67 1.85 -10.31 -6.71
C PHE A 67 0.66 -11.22 -6.43
N ARG A 68 0.78 -12.47 -6.85
CA ARG A 68 -0.25 -13.49 -6.60
C ARG A 68 0.04 -14.28 -5.34
N GLY A 69 -1.00 -14.54 -4.58
CA GLY A 69 -0.93 -15.36 -3.37
C GLY A 69 -0.46 -16.80 -3.60
N GLU A 70 -0.55 -17.32 -4.83
CA GLU A 70 -0.15 -18.67 -5.19
C GLU A 70 1.37 -18.90 -5.16
N PHE A 71 2.17 -17.82 -5.30
CA PHE A 71 3.64 -17.89 -5.33
C PHE A 71 4.28 -17.56 -3.97
N VAL A 72 3.47 -17.41 -2.91
CA VAL A 72 3.94 -17.06 -1.57
C VAL A 72 3.29 -17.90 -0.49
N HIS A 73 3.96 -18.00 0.65
CA HIS A 73 3.46 -18.62 1.86
C HIS A 73 3.21 -17.55 2.93
N PHE A 74 1.95 -17.37 3.34
CA PHE A 74 1.58 -16.39 4.37
C PHE A 74 1.91 -16.91 5.77
N HIS A 75 2.69 -16.15 6.54
CA HIS A 75 3.10 -16.54 7.89
C HIS A 75 1.98 -16.41 8.93
N SER A 76 0.93 -15.64 8.63
CA SER A 76 -0.16 -15.35 9.55
C SER A 76 -1.42 -14.99 8.77
N LYS A 77 -2.58 -15.06 9.43
CA LYS A 77 -3.81 -14.50 8.86
C LYS A 77 -3.60 -13.00 8.61
N LEU A 78 -3.83 -12.57 7.38
CA LEU A 78 -3.76 -11.17 7.01
C LEU A 78 -4.76 -10.36 7.84
N LYS A 79 -4.31 -9.22 8.36
CA LYS A 79 -5.20 -8.24 8.99
C LYS A 79 -6.22 -7.75 7.97
N ARG A 80 -7.39 -7.31 8.46
CA ARG A 80 -8.46 -6.78 7.61
C ARG A 80 -7.90 -5.85 6.54
N PRO A 81 -8.26 -6.04 5.26
CA PRO A 81 -7.69 -5.26 4.17
C PRO A 81 -7.95 -3.78 4.44
N VAL A 82 -6.86 -3.01 4.56
CA VAL A 82 -6.96 -1.56 4.73
C VAL A 82 -7.30 -0.98 3.37
N MET A 83 -8.59 -0.76 3.13
CA MET A 83 -9.06 -0.01 1.97
C MET A 83 -8.54 1.42 2.08
N THR A 84 -7.39 1.73 1.47
CA THR A 84 -7.04 3.12 1.17
C THR A 84 -7.87 3.55 -0.03
N LYS A 85 -9.19 3.66 0.16
CA LYS A 85 -10.03 4.43 -0.75
C LYS A 85 -9.65 5.89 -0.56
N ARG A 86 -8.62 6.34 -1.26
CA ARG A 86 -8.56 7.71 -1.72
C ARG A 86 -8.43 7.67 -3.22
N SER A 87 -9.56 7.35 -3.85
CA SER A 87 -9.87 7.85 -5.18
C SER A 87 -9.63 9.37 -5.16
N SER A 88 -8.46 9.82 -5.62
CA SER A 88 -8.36 11.16 -6.19
C SER A 88 -9.02 11.07 -7.56
N VAL A 89 -10.35 11.01 -7.54
CA VAL A 89 -11.12 11.43 -8.70
C VAL A 89 -10.69 12.87 -8.91
N HIS A 90 -10.02 13.11 -10.03
CA HIS A 90 -9.85 14.45 -10.56
C HIS A 90 -11.25 14.94 -10.94
N SER A 91 -12.01 15.40 -9.95
CA SER A 91 -13.21 16.16 -10.20
C SER A 91 -12.78 17.63 -10.24
N SER A 92 -12.46 18.08 -11.44
CA SER A 92 -12.46 19.48 -11.80
C SER A 92 -13.83 20.07 -11.48
N ASN A 93 -13.97 20.74 -10.33
CA ASN A 93 -14.80 21.93 -10.16
C ASN A 93 -14.63 22.50 -8.74
N SER A 94 -14.01 23.68 -8.65
CA SER A 94 -14.33 24.68 -7.62
C SER A 94 -15.78 25.17 -7.85
N PRO A 95 -16.47 25.90 -6.93
CA PRO A 95 -16.01 26.47 -5.66
C PRO A 95 -17.01 26.22 -4.49
N ASP A 96 -16.83 26.97 -3.40
CA ASP A 96 -17.85 27.38 -2.40
C ASP A 96 -17.89 26.70 -1.00
N LYS A 97 -17.34 27.46 -0.05
CA LYS A 97 -17.75 27.78 1.34
C LYS A 97 -18.14 26.67 2.34
N ALA A 98 -17.38 26.61 3.43
CA ALA A 98 -17.77 26.85 4.85
C ALA A 98 -16.70 26.20 5.76
N ILE A 99 -15.86 26.97 6.47
CA ILE A 99 -15.95 27.33 7.92
C ILE A 99 -16.06 26.04 8.77
N CYS A 100 -15.26 25.77 9.81
CA CYS A 100 -15.14 26.55 11.04
C CYS A 100 -13.90 26.13 11.91
N ILE A 101 -13.14 27.14 12.37
CA ILE A 101 -12.57 27.38 13.73
C ILE A 101 -11.92 26.24 14.53
N TYR A 102 -10.67 26.45 14.96
CA TYR A 102 -10.29 26.36 16.39
C TYR A 102 -9.09 27.28 16.75
N LYS A 103 -9.43 28.30 17.56
CA LYS A 103 -8.72 29.20 18.51
C LYS A 103 -7.22 29.57 18.35
N PRO A 104 -6.85 30.88 18.41
CA PRO A 104 -5.49 31.32 18.67
C PRO A 104 -5.19 31.40 20.18
N ALA A 105 -3.99 30.98 20.58
CA ALA A 105 -3.43 31.22 21.90
C ALA A 105 -2.19 32.13 21.78
N HIS A 106 -1.98 32.95 22.82
CA HIS A 106 -0.84 33.81 23.13
C HIS A 106 -0.79 35.24 22.54
N THR A 107 -1.03 36.20 23.44
CA THR A 107 -0.51 37.58 23.37
C THR A 107 0.16 37.90 24.71
N ILE A 108 1.47 38.12 24.71
CA ILE A 108 2.34 38.82 25.69
C ILE A 108 3.52 39.34 24.84
N PRO A 109 4.10 40.54 25.05
CA PRO A 109 4.20 41.33 26.29
C PRO A 109 3.44 42.65 26.36
#